data_AF-A0A7X4FGX6-F1
#
_entry.id   AF-A0A7X4FGX6-F1
#
_cell.length_a   1.000
_cell.length_b   1.000
_cell.length_c   1.000
_cell.angle_alpha   90.00
_cell.angle_beta   90.00
_cell.angle_gamma   90.00
#
_symmetry.space_group_name_H-M   'P 1'
#
loop_
_entity.id
_entity.type
_entity.pdbx_description
1 polymer ?
#
loop_
_entity_poly.entity_id
_entity_poly.type
_entity_poly.pdbx_seq_one_letter_code
_entity_poly.pdbx_strand_id
1 'polypeptide(L)'
;MRGRKNTTAKALSHGASRRTKKASTRIRWLASIAVMTAFVLRILRRGQTRMNSELKRGWMVVVNFFYLTNMPIALLIVDHGSRREEANQMLYGVADILRQERPEIIVHVAHMELAEPTISQGIDACVREGASEIVVHPYMLSPGRHATEDIPRMATEAGAAYPDVHIRVTEPLGLHEKLCEVILQRAGL
;
A
#
# COMPACT_ATOMS: atom_id res chain seq x y z
N MET A 1 39.57 36.21 -22.14
CA MET A 1 39.94 34.78 -22.13
C MET A 1 39.37 34.16 -20.85
N ARG A 2 38.11 33.69 -20.84
CA ARG A 2 37.72 32.27 -20.90
C ARG A 2 38.69 31.31 -20.18
N GLY A 3 38.30 30.90 -18.96
CA GLY A 3 38.79 29.69 -18.28
C GLY A 3 37.59 28.93 -17.72
N ARG A 4 37.15 27.91 -18.45
CA ARG A 4 35.91 27.15 -18.27
C ARG A 4 36.29 25.76 -17.72
N LYS A 5 35.66 25.39 -16.59
CA LYS A 5 35.28 24.03 -16.13
C LYS A 5 36.35 22.93 -16.07
N ASN A 6 36.47 22.31 -14.89
CA ASN A 6 36.55 20.85 -14.75
C ASN A 6 36.05 20.42 -13.36
N THR A 7 34.72 20.33 -13.22
CA THR A 7 34.03 19.64 -12.11
C THR A 7 33.17 18.53 -12.71
N THR A 8 33.84 17.53 -13.29
CA THR A 8 33.19 16.30 -13.79
C THR A 8 34.00 15.10 -13.32
N ALA A 9 34.00 14.86 -12.01
CA ALA A 9 34.44 13.59 -11.41
C ALA A 9 33.90 13.43 -9.97
N LYS A 10 32.60 13.65 -9.75
CA LYS A 10 31.97 13.27 -8.46
C LYS A 10 30.48 12.91 -8.58
N ALA A 11 30.06 12.47 -9.75
CA ALA A 11 28.66 12.19 -10.06
C ALA A 11 28.43 10.75 -10.57
N LEU A 12 29.16 9.74 -10.05
CA LEU A 12 28.96 8.34 -10.44
C LEU A 12 29.25 7.33 -9.32
N SER A 13 28.88 7.61 -8.06
CA SER A 13 29.04 6.61 -6.98
C SER A 13 27.88 6.46 -5.99
N HIS A 14 26.79 7.22 -6.14
CA HIS A 14 25.67 7.17 -5.18
C HIS A 14 24.39 6.49 -5.72
N GLY A 15 24.46 5.87 -6.91
CA GLY A 15 23.28 5.30 -7.60
C GLY A 15 23.02 3.80 -7.39
N ALA A 16 23.86 3.05 -6.70
CA ALA A 16 23.78 1.58 -6.70
C ALA A 16 23.19 0.92 -5.43
N SER A 17 22.92 1.67 -4.36
CA SER A 17 22.58 1.08 -3.03
C SER A 17 21.09 1.07 -2.66
N ARG A 18 20.21 1.77 -3.41
CA ARG A 18 18.77 1.85 -3.08
C ARG A 18 17.86 0.85 -3.82
N ARG A 19 18.41 0.01 -4.71
CA ARG A 19 17.63 -0.88 -5.60
C ARG A 19 17.39 -2.30 -5.06
N THR A 20 17.87 -2.64 -3.86
CA THR A 20 17.84 -4.03 -3.34
C THR A 20 16.96 -4.26 -2.10
N LYS A 21 16.30 -3.23 -1.54
CA LYS A 21 15.46 -3.39 -0.33
C LYS A 21 13.96 -3.62 -0.59
N LYS A 22 13.48 -3.47 -1.83
CA LYS A 22 12.06 -3.66 -2.22
C LYS A 22 11.62 -5.14 -2.42
N ALA A 23 12.49 -6.12 -2.15
CA ALA A 23 12.16 -7.54 -2.31
C ALA A 23 11.60 -8.22 -1.03
N SER A 24 11.39 -7.50 0.07
CA SER A 24 11.40 -8.14 1.40
C SER A 24 10.05 -8.54 2.02
N THR A 25 8.89 -8.16 1.48
CA THR A 25 7.59 -8.51 2.09
C THR A 25 6.92 -9.71 1.43
N ARG A 26 6.88 -9.74 0.07
CA ARG A 26 6.40 -10.89 -0.72
C ARG A 26 7.17 -12.18 -0.43
N ILE A 27 8.50 -12.09 -0.29
CA ILE A 27 9.34 -13.25 0.03
C ILE A 27 9.04 -13.76 1.44
N ARG A 28 8.75 -12.88 2.42
CA ARG A 28 8.44 -13.32 3.79
C ARG A 28 7.08 -14.02 3.89
N TRP A 29 6.05 -13.53 3.21
CA TRP A 29 4.72 -14.17 3.20
C TRP A 29 4.69 -15.48 2.40
N LEU A 30 5.27 -15.48 1.19
CA LEU A 30 5.42 -16.71 0.40
C LEU A 30 6.37 -17.70 1.08
N ALA A 31 7.42 -17.25 1.77
CA ALA A 31 8.26 -18.11 2.60
C ALA A 31 7.51 -18.65 3.80
N SER A 32 6.63 -17.90 4.47
CA SER A 32 5.81 -18.42 5.57
C SER A 32 4.83 -19.49 5.10
N ILE A 33 4.17 -19.29 3.95
CA ILE A 33 3.28 -20.31 3.36
C ILE A 33 4.09 -21.50 2.84
N ALA A 34 5.24 -21.28 2.20
CA ALA A 34 6.10 -22.35 1.71
C ALA A 34 6.78 -23.12 2.84
N VAL A 35 7.16 -22.47 3.94
CA VAL A 35 7.71 -23.10 5.16
C VAL A 35 6.62 -23.89 5.88
N MET A 36 5.40 -23.37 5.96
CA MET A 36 4.27 -24.08 6.57
C MET A 36 3.83 -25.27 5.69
N THR A 37 3.81 -25.09 4.36
CA THR A 37 3.58 -26.17 3.39
C THR A 37 4.70 -27.20 3.43
N ALA A 38 5.96 -26.79 3.48
CA ALA A 38 7.12 -27.68 3.58
C ALA A 38 7.19 -28.39 4.93
N PHE A 39 6.77 -27.74 6.03
CA PHE A 39 6.68 -28.34 7.37
C PHE A 39 5.59 -29.41 7.41
N VAL A 40 4.41 -29.13 6.87
CA VAL A 40 3.34 -30.14 6.72
C VAL A 40 3.77 -31.27 5.78
N LEU A 41 4.38 -30.97 4.62
CA LEU A 41 4.92 -31.99 3.72
C LEU A 41 6.06 -32.81 4.35
N ARG A 42 6.86 -32.22 5.25
CA ARG A 42 7.93 -32.92 6.00
C ARG A 42 7.38 -33.80 7.11
N ILE A 43 6.30 -33.39 7.78
CA ILE A 43 5.52 -34.23 8.71
C ILE A 43 4.94 -35.43 7.95
N LEU A 44 4.34 -35.19 6.78
CA LEU A 44 3.78 -36.23 5.91
C LEU A 44 4.85 -37.19 5.33
N ARG A 45 6.10 -36.75 5.19
CA ARG A 45 7.22 -37.60 4.71
C ARG A 45 7.89 -38.42 5.81
N ARG A 46 7.76 -38.05 7.08
CA ARG A 46 8.39 -38.75 8.22
C ARG A 46 7.45 -39.70 8.97
N GLY A 47 6.15 -39.66 8.69
CA GLY A 47 5.16 -40.52 9.33
C GLY A 47 4.23 -41.15 8.30
N GLN A 48 4.06 -42.46 8.43
CA GLN A 48 3.29 -43.36 7.59
C GLN A 48 1.77 -43.07 7.63
N THR A 49 1.31 -41.98 7.02
CA THR A 49 -0.12 -41.72 6.82
C THR A 49 -0.41 -41.27 5.38
N ARG A 50 -0.97 -42.19 4.61
CA ARG A 50 -1.61 -41.89 3.32
C ARG A 50 -2.81 -40.99 3.64
N MET A 51 -2.69 -39.69 3.40
CA MET A 51 -3.76 -38.73 3.69
C MET A 51 -5.01 -39.12 2.89
N ASN A 52 -6.06 -39.57 3.58
CA ASN A 52 -7.32 -39.98 2.95
C ASN A 52 -8.01 -38.75 2.32
N SER A 53 -8.98 -38.99 1.45
CA SER A 53 -9.69 -37.91 0.73
C SER A 53 -10.36 -36.90 1.66
N GLU A 54 -10.73 -37.31 2.88
CA GLU A 54 -11.37 -36.45 3.87
C GLU A 54 -10.38 -35.51 4.57
N LEU A 55 -9.19 -35.98 4.97
CA LEU A 55 -8.14 -35.11 5.47
C LEU A 55 -7.64 -34.13 4.40
N LYS A 56 -7.58 -34.56 3.12
CA LYS A 56 -7.29 -33.66 1.99
C LYS A 56 -8.34 -32.57 1.84
N ARG A 57 -9.63 -32.92 1.90
CA ARG A 57 -10.74 -31.95 1.85
C ARG A 57 -10.70 -31.02 3.06
N GLY A 58 -10.53 -31.54 4.27
CA GLY A 58 -10.46 -30.76 5.50
C GLY A 58 -9.27 -29.78 5.50
N TRP A 59 -8.11 -30.21 5.04
CA TRP A 59 -6.93 -29.34 4.94
C TRP A 59 -7.11 -28.26 3.86
N MET A 60 -7.70 -28.61 2.72
CA MET A 60 -8.05 -27.65 1.67
C MET A 60 -9.09 -26.63 2.15
N VAL A 61 -10.04 -27.04 2.99
CA VAL A 61 -11.01 -26.13 3.64
C VAL A 61 -10.32 -25.15 4.59
N VAL A 62 -9.35 -25.62 5.40
CA VAL A 62 -8.59 -24.73 6.31
C VAL A 62 -7.73 -23.73 5.55
N VAL A 63 -7.03 -24.19 4.49
CA VAL A 63 -6.23 -23.30 3.64
C VAL A 63 -7.14 -22.29 2.92
N ASN A 64 -8.24 -22.75 2.32
CA ASN A 64 -9.16 -21.87 1.60
C ASN A 64 -9.86 -20.89 2.55
N PHE A 65 -10.23 -21.32 3.75
CA PHE A 65 -10.73 -20.43 4.80
C PHE A 65 -9.70 -19.35 5.12
N PHE A 66 -8.45 -19.72 5.37
CA PHE A 66 -7.39 -18.77 5.71
C PHE A 66 -7.07 -17.79 4.56
N TYR A 67 -7.16 -18.26 3.31
CA TYR A 67 -6.98 -17.43 2.11
C TYR A 67 -8.17 -16.48 1.88
N LEU A 68 -9.40 -16.97 2.05
CA LEU A 68 -10.62 -16.16 1.92
C LEU A 68 -10.77 -15.14 3.06
N THR A 69 -10.26 -15.45 4.26
CA THR A 69 -10.27 -14.53 5.41
C THR A 69 -9.07 -13.58 5.46
N ASN A 70 -8.02 -13.79 4.66
CA ASN A 70 -6.83 -12.92 4.59
C ASN A 70 -6.61 -12.41 3.17
N MET A 71 -7.67 -11.95 2.53
CA MET A 71 -7.59 -11.26 1.26
C MET A 71 -6.90 -9.88 1.46
N PRO A 72 -5.75 -9.59 0.80
CA PRO A 72 -4.97 -8.40 1.10
C PRO A 72 -5.76 -7.12 0.82
N ILE A 73 -5.85 -6.27 1.84
CA ILE A 73 -6.47 -4.95 1.73
C ILE A 73 -5.36 -3.90 1.53
N ALA A 74 -5.57 -3.00 0.59
CA ALA A 74 -4.75 -1.82 0.40
C ALA A 74 -5.47 -0.54 0.84
N LEU A 75 -4.73 0.36 1.46
CA LEU A 75 -5.12 1.74 1.71
C LEU A 75 -4.32 2.65 0.75
N LEU A 76 -5.05 3.35 -0.12
CA LEU A 76 -4.50 4.39 -0.98
C LEU A 76 -4.91 5.76 -0.42
N ILE A 77 -3.98 6.47 0.21
CA ILE A 77 -4.25 7.84 0.70
C ILE A 77 -3.98 8.84 -0.42
N VAL A 78 -4.93 9.77 -0.63
CA VAL A 78 -4.93 10.68 -1.78
C VAL A 78 -5.05 12.13 -1.32
N ASP A 79 -4.09 12.98 -1.65
CA ASP A 79 -4.22 14.43 -1.50
C ASP A 79 -4.35 15.12 -2.87
N HIS A 80 -4.34 16.46 -2.89
CA HIS A 80 -4.39 17.23 -4.14
C HIS A 80 -3.09 17.09 -4.98
N GLY A 81 -1.97 16.87 -4.29
CA GLY A 81 -0.62 17.10 -4.77
C GLY A 81 -0.20 18.55 -4.62
N SER A 82 1.10 18.78 -4.71
CA SER A 82 1.69 20.11 -4.67
C SER A 82 2.85 20.22 -5.63
N ARG A 83 3.05 21.41 -6.21
CA ARG A 83 4.28 21.74 -6.94
C ARG A 83 5.50 21.86 -6.02
N ARG A 84 5.27 21.97 -4.71
CA ARG A 84 6.33 22.00 -3.69
C ARG A 84 6.52 20.60 -3.16
N GLU A 85 7.70 20.03 -3.43
CA GLU A 85 8.01 18.65 -3.06
C GLU A 85 7.91 18.41 -1.56
N GLU A 86 8.28 19.40 -0.73
CA GLU A 86 8.21 19.28 0.73
C GLU A 86 6.77 19.05 1.23
N ALA A 87 5.77 19.60 0.54
CA ALA A 87 4.38 19.36 0.88
C ALA A 87 3.97 17.92 0.52
N ASN A 88 4.40 17.39 -0.62
CA ASN A 88 4.14 15.99 -1.01
C ASN A 88 4.78 15.02 0.00
N GLN A 89 5.99 15.33 0.48
CA GLN A 89 6.70 14.51 1.48
C GLN A 89 5.93 14.32 2.79
N MET A 90 5.03 15.25 3.16
CA MET A 90 4.19 15.09 4.34
C MET A 90 3.23 13.89 4.21
N LEU A 91 2.65 13.68 3.02
CA LEU A 91 1.75 12.55 2.78
C LEU A 91 2.52 11.20 2.85
N TYR A 92 3.76 11.17 2.35
CA TYR A 92 4.63 9.99 2.52
C TYR A 92 4.92 9.70 3.99
N GLY A 93 5.15 10.73 4.81
CA GLY A 93 5.32 10.58 6.26
C GLY A 93 4.08 9.98 6.94
N VAL A 94 2.89 10.41 6.54
CA VAL A 94 1.62 9.82 7.01
C VAL A 94 1.53 8.34 6.61
N ALA A 95 1.85 8.01 5.37
CA ALA A 95 1.85 6.62 4.91
C ALA A 95 2.85 5.75 5.68
N ASP A 96 4.02 6.27 6.03
CA ASP A 96 5.01 5.53 6.82
C ASP A 96 4.53 5.24 8.24
N ILE A 97 3.84 6.18 8.88
CA ILE A 97 3.19 5.95 10.17
C ILE A 97 2.11 4.88 10.04
N LEU A 98 1.24 4.98 9.03
CA LEU A 98 0.19 3.97 8.79
C LEU A 98 0.75 2.56 8.56
N ARG A 99 1.86 2.43 7.84
CA ARG A 99 2.56 1.15 7.65
C ARG A 99 3.13 0.59 8.94
N GLN A 100 3.57 1.45 9.87
CA GLN A 100 4.08 1.03 11.17
C GLN A 100 2.94 0.57 12.08
N GLU A 101 1.82 1.31 12.10
CA GLU A 101 0.64 0.99 12.91
C GLU A 101 -0.09 -0.27 12.41
N ARG A 102 -0.13 -0.48 11.08
CA ARG A 102 -0.84 -1.58 10.42
C ARG A 102 0.06 -2.28 9.39
N PRO A 103 1.07 -3.07 9.82
CA PRO A 103 2.04 -3.69 8.93
C PRO A 103 1.46 -4.78 8.02
N GLU A 104 0.24 -5.23 8.29
CA GLU A 104 -0.47 -6.25 7.51
C GLU A 104 -1.21 -5.70 6.29
N ILE A 105 -1.46 -4.38 6.22
CA ILE A 105 -2.12 -3.76 5.06
C ILE A 105 -1.10 -3.18 4.08
N ILE A 106 -1.44 -3.18 2.80
CA ILE A 106 -0.68 -2.46 1.79
C ILE A 106 -1.03 -0.98 1.92
N VAL A 107 -0.02 -0.10 1.94
CA VAL A 107 -0.27 1.35 2.01
C VAL A 107 0.47 2.02 0.85
N HIS A 108 -0.26 2.76 0.03
CA HIS A 108 0.29 3.61 -1.03
C HIS A 108 -0.24 5.04 -0.89
N VAL A 109 0.47 5.96 -1.54
CA VAL A 109 0.05 7.36 -1.69
C VAL A 109 -0.30 7.62 -3.14
N ALA A 110 -1.16 8.60 -3.39
CA ALA A 110 -1.34 9.21 -4.70
C ALA A 110 -1.72 10.68 -4.56
N HIS A 111 -1.57 11.41 -5.66
CA HIS A 111 -1.90 12.81 -5.78
C HIS A 111 -2.93 12.96 -6.92
N MET A 112 -3.87 13.88 -6.73
CA MET A 112 -4.96 14.09 -7.68
C MET A 112 -4.47 14.72 -8.99
N GLU A 113 -3.68 15.79 -8.93
CA GLU A 113 -3.36 16.57 -10.14
C GLU A 113 -1.90 17.06 -10.22
N LEU A 114 -1.31 17.48 -9.09
CA LEU A 114 -0.11 18.33 -9.13
C LEU A 114 1.22 17.59 -8.93
N ALA A 115 1.19 16.29 -8.68
CA ALA A 115 2.37 15.48 -8.41
C ALA A 115 2.16 14.02 -8.82
N GLU A 116 3.25 13.25 -8.85
CA GLU A 116 3.22 11.80 -8.97
C GLU A 116 3.52 11.14 -7.61
N PRO A 117 2.95 9.96 -7.34
CA PRO A 117 2.15 9.12 -8.23
C PRO A 117 0.69 9.60 -8.39
N THR A 118 0.10 9.40 -9.57
CA THR A 118 -1.34 9.64 -9.81
C THR A 118 -2.21 8.59 -9.14
N ILE A 119 -3.52 8.86 -9.01
CA ILE A 119 -4.49 7.88 -8.46
C ILE A 119 -4.44 6.55 -9.21
N SER A 120 -4.36 6.58 -10.54
CA SER A 120 -4.22 5.37 -11.36
C SER A 120 -2.91 4.62 -11.07
N GLN A 121 -1.77 5.33 -10.98
CA GLN A 121 -0.48 4.70 -10.64
C GLN A 121 -0.49 4.11 -9.22
N GLY A 122 -1.20 4.74 -8.28
CA GLY A 122 -1.41 4.26 -6.92
C GLY A 122 -2.25 2.97 -6.88
N ILE A 123 -3.38 2.94 -7.59
CA ILE A 123 -4.23 1.74 -7.74
C ILE A 123 -3.43 0.60 -8.38
N ASP A 124 -2.72 0.86 -9.48
CA ASP A 124 -1.84 -0.11 -10.12
C ASP A 124 -0.81 -0.70 -9.14
N ALA A 125 -0.27 0.13 -8.24
CA ALA A 125 0.67 -0.34 -7.23
C ALA A 125 0.02 -1.27 -6.22
N CYS A 126 -1.16 -0.91 -5.70
CA CYS A 126 -1.94 -1.77 -4.81
C CYS A 126 -2.23 -3.13 -5.46
N VAL A 127 -2.72 -3.14 -6.71
CA VAL A 127 -3.04 -4.39 -7.44
C VAL A 127 -1.80 -5.23 -7.67
N ARG A 128 -0.68 -4.61 -8.06
CA ARG A 128 0.60 -5.32 -8.28
C ARG A 128 1.13 -6.01 -7.02
N GLU A 129 0.81 -5.45 -5.85
CA GLU A 129 1.14 -6.05 -4.55
C GLU A 129 0.14 -7.14 -4.11
N GLY A 130 -0.95 -7.33 -4.85
CA GLY A 130 -1.93 -8.40 -4.66
C GLY A 130 -3.17 -7.97 -3.89
N ALA A 131 -3.44 -6.66 -3.81
CA ALA A 131 -4.64 -6.16 -3.18
C ALA A 131 -5.89 -6.65 -3.92
N SER A 132 -6.83 -7.22 -3.17
CA SER A 132 -8.16 -7.58 -3.66
C SER A 132 -9.22 -6.57 -3.25
N GLU A 133 -8.93 -5.76 -2.23
CA GLU A 133 -9.70 -4.57 -1.88
C GLU A 133 -8.76 -3.36 -1.82
N ILE A 134 -9.18 -2.24 -2.40
CA ILE A 134 -8.50 -0.96 -2.32
C ILE A 134 -9.45 0.06 -1.70
N VAL A 135 -9.06 0.56 -0.54
CA VAL A 135 -9.72 1.67 0.16
C VAL A 135 -9.01 2.95 -0.26
N VAL A 136 -9.68 3.77 -1.06
CA VAL A 136 -9.19 5.09 -1.45
C VAL A 136 -9.66 6.10 -0.41
N HIS A 137 -8.72 6.72 0.29
CA HIS A 137 -9.02 7.68 1.35
C HIS A 137 -8.56 9.09 0.96
N PRO A 138 -9.48 10.05 0.78
CA PRO A 138 -9.14 11.45 0.57
C PRO A 138 -8.49 12.04 1.84
N TYR A 139 -7.19 12.33 1.79
CA TYR A 139 -6.45 13.02 2.84
C TYR A 139 -6.71 14.54 2.75
N MET A 140 -7.96 14.92 3.06
CA MET A 140 -8.46 16.29 3.04
C MET A 140 -9.21 16.58 4.34
N LEU A 141 -9.15 17.83 4.82
CA LEU A 141 -9.84 18.20 6.07
C LEU A 141 -11.36 18.39 5.89
N SER A 142 -11.81 18.75 4.69
CA SER A 142 -13.22 19.11 4.45
C SER A 142 -13.79 18.36 3.23
N PRO A 143 -15.11 18.07 3.22
CA PRO A 143 -15.80 17.47 2.08
C PRO A 143 -16.06 18.51 0.98
N GLY A 144 -15.00 18.95 0.31
CA GLY A 144 -15.08 19.75 -0.91
C GLY A 144 -15.26 18.89 -2.16
N ARG A 145 -15.56 19.54 -3.30
CA ARG A 145 -15.73 18.90 -4.61
C ARG A 145 -14.67 17.84 -4.93
N HIS A 146 -13.40 18.13 -4.63
CA HIS A 146 -12.31 17.19 -4.89
C HIS A 146 -12.44 15.87 -4.11
N ALA A 147 -12.84 15.94 -2.85
CA ALA A 147 -13.03 14.75 -2.01
C ALA A 147 -14.31 13.98 -2.37
N THR A 148 -15.38 14.68 -2.74
CA THR A 148 -16.72 14.08 -2.91
C THR A 148 -17.09 13.72 -4.35
N GLU A 149 -16.42 14.29 -5.34
CA GLU A 149 -16.72 14.07 -6.76
C GLU A 149 -15.49 13.62 -7.54
N ASP A 150 -14.39 14.40 -7.49
CA ASP A 150 -13.25 14.17 -8.39
C ASP A 150 -12.48 12.89 -8.04
N ILE A 151 -12.12 12.68 -6.77
CA ILE A 151 -11.43 11.45 -6.33
C ILE A 151 -12.29 10.20 -6.58
N PRO A 152 -13.58 10.14 -6.19
CA PRO A 152 -14.46 9.03 -6.53
C PRO A 152 -14.51 8.72 -8.04
N ARG A 153 -14.64 9.75 -8.88
CA ARG A 153 -14.64 9.59 -10.34
C ARG A 153 -13.31 9.02 -10.84
N MET A 154 -12.19 9.59 -10.44
CA MET A 154 -10.85 9.15 -10.87
C MET A 154 -10.51 7.74 -10.38
N ALA A 155 -10.92 7.38 -9.16
CA ALA A 155 -10.77 6.03 -8.63
C ALA A 155 -11.62 5.02 -9.41
N THR A 156 -12.85 5.38 -9.78
CA THR A 156 -13.74 4.54 -10.60
C THR A 156 -13.16 4.32 -12.00
N GLU A 157 -12.68 5.39 -12.65
CA GLU A 157 -12.05 5.31 -13.98
C GLU A 157 -10.80 4.42 -13.97
N ALA A 158 -9.93 4.59 -12.98
CA ALA A 158 -8.74 3.75 -12.82
C ALA A 158 -9.10 2.28 -12.46
N GLY A 159 -10.15 2.09 -11.66
CA GLY A 159 -10.64 0.78 -11.25
C GLY A 159 -11.22 -0.06 -12.39
N ALA A 160 -11.67 0.57 -13.48
CA ALA A 160 -12.23 -0.14 -14.63
C ALA A 160 -11.24 -1.13 -15.28
N ALA A 161 -9.93 -0.95 -15.08
CA ALA A 161 -8.89 -1.88 -15.54
C ALA A 161 -8.79 -3.16 -14.66
N TYR A 162 -9.43 -3.19 -13.49
CA TYR A 162 -9.27 -4.23 -12.47
C TYR A 162 -10.63 -4.73 -11.96
N PRO A 163 -11.44 -5.42 -12.79
CA PRO A 163 -12.79 -5.82 -12.44
C PRO A 163 -12.89 -6.78 -11.24
N ASP A 164 -11.81 -7.51 -10.94
CA ASP A 164 -11.74 -8.45 -9.81
C ASP A 164 -11.30 -7.80 -8.49
N VAL A 165 -11.02 -6.49 -8.49
CA VAL A 165 -10.54 -5.76 -7.31
C VAL A 165 -11.65 -4.84 -6.81
N HIS A 166 -12.05 -5.02 -5.55
CA HIS A 166 -13.06 -4.18 -4.94
C HIS A 166 -12.47 -2.82 -4.56
N ILE A 167 -12.89 -1.74 -5.24
CA ILE A 167 -12.43 -0.39 -4.95
C ILE A 167 -13.56 0.41 -4.31
N ARG A 168 -13.29 1.01 -3.15
CA ARG A 168 -14.23 1.92 -2.49
C ARG A 168 -13.53 3.20 -2.07
N VAL A 169 -14.25 4.32 -2.15
CA VAL A 169 -13.77 5.61 -1.67
C VAL A 169 -14.44 5.93 -0.33
N THR A 170 -13.67 6.41 0.64
CA THR A 170 -14.19 6.82 1.95
C THR A 170 -14.50 8.31 1.99
N GLU A 171 -15.16 8.75 3.06
CA GLU A 171 -15.19 10.17 3.42
C GLU A 171 -13.77 10.70 3.71
N PRO A 172 -13.53 12.01 3.51
CA PRO A 172 -12.32 12.67 3.96
C PRO A 172 -12.24 12.70 5.49
N LEU A 173 -11.15 13.25 6.05
CA LEU A 173 -10.97 13.34 7.50
C LEU A 173 -12.13 14.05 8.22
N GLY A 174 -12.65 15.13 7.60
CA GLY A 174 -13.86 15.81 8.07
C GLY A 174 -13.76 16.35 9.49
N LEU A 175 -14.93 16.51 10.12
CA LEU A 175 -15.03 16.88 11.53
C LEU A 175 -14.76 15.65 12.40
N HIS A 176 -13.69 15.69 13.19
CA HIS A 176 -13.33 14.58 14.07
C HIS A 176 -12.68 15.10 15.36
N GLU A 177 -13.09 14.59 16.52
CA GLU A 177 -12.59 15.04 17.83
C GLU A 177 -11.05 14.96 17.96
N LYS A 178 -10.45 13.90 17.38
CA LYS A 178 -8.97 13.77 17.31
C LYS A 178 -8.27 14.89 16.54
N LEU A 179 -8.91 15.52 15.56
CA LEU A 179 -8.32 16.68 14.89
C LEU A 179 -8.36 17.90 15.81
N CYS A 180 -9.42 18.06 16.61
CA CYS A 180 -9.48 19.11 17.63
C CYS A 180 -8.38 18.94 18.69
N GLU A 181 -8.13 17.71 19.14
CA GLU A 181 -7.00 17.40 20.04
C GLU A 181 -5.65 17.84 19.45
N VAL A 182 -5.40 17.50 18.17
CA VAL A 182 -4.18 17.92 17.47
C VAL A 182 -4.11 19.44 17.33
N ILE A 183 -5.23 20.12 17.03
CA ILE A 183 -5.26 21.58 16.93
C ILE A 183 -4.89 22.24 18.26
N LEU A 184 -5.48 21.81 19.37
CA LEU A 184 -5.18 22.34 20.71
C LEU A 184 -3.70 22.13 21.06
N GLN A 185 -3.18 20.92 20.84
CA GLN A 185 -1.77 20.61 21.06
C GLN A 185 -0.84 21.50 20.21
N ARG A 186 -1.20 21.78 18.95
CA ARG A 186 -0.40 22.63 18.05
C ARG A 186 -0.52 24.13 18.39
N ALA A 187 -1.65 24.54 18.97
CA ALA A 187 -1.86 25.90 19.47
C ALA A 187 -1.19 26.16 20.84
N GLY A 188 -0.76 25.09 21.52
CA GLY A 188 -0.17 25.19 22.86
C GLY A 188 -1.22 25.41 23.96
N LEU A 189 -2.44 24.91 23.75
CA LEU A 189 -3.57 24.98 24.68
C LEU A 189 -3.88 23.60 25.28
#